data_AF-A0A418F941-F1
#
_entry.id   AF-A0A418F941-F1
#
_cell.length_a   1.000
_cell.length_b   1.000
_cell.length_c   1.000
_cell.angle_alpha   90.00
_cell.angle_beta   90.00
_cell.angle_gamma   90.00
#
_symmetry.space_group_name_H-M   'P 1'
#
loop_
_entity.id
_entity.type
_entity.pdbx_description
1 polymer ?
#
loop_
_entity_poly.entity_id
_entity_poly.type
_entity_poly.pdbx_seq_one_letter_code
_entity_poly.pdbx_strand_id
1 'polypeptide(L)'
;MEAATVAANRANQKTTVPTTRLVINGVHGFVRNRHLKQERTVEIDVLRFLEAKGYVDVDMDSRSAIKPALRSVQRFLERHGYQRGRRKSGLTYHLSEKNTLARDTYV
;
A
#
# COMPACT_ATOMS: atom_id res chain seq x y z
N MET A 1 23.60 -36.19 -9.34
CA MET A 1 23.55 -34.72 -9.42
C MET A 1 22.57 -34.25 -8.37
N GLU A 2 23.07 -33.87 -7.20
CA GLU A 2 22.26 -33.48 -6.05
C GLU A 2 22.01 -31.97 -6.16
N ALA A 3 20.76 -31.56 -6.31
CA ALA A 3 20.40 -30.15 -6.44
C ALA A 3 20.60 -29.44 -5.09
N ALA A 4 21.39 -28.38 -5.10
CA ALA A 4 21.63 -27.56 -3.91
C ALA A 4 20.31 -27.06 -3.31
N THR A 5 20.04 -27.39 -2.05
CA THR A 5 18.85 -26.94 -1.33
C THR A 5 18.97 -25.44 -1.07
N VAL A 6 18.11 -24.66 -1.73
CA VAL A 6 18.04 -23.21 -1.54
C VAL A 6 17.67 -22.93 -0.08
N ALA A 7 18.49 -22.12 0.61
CA ALA A 7 18.23 -21.74 1.99
C ALA A 7 16.78 -21.24 2.17
N ALA A 8 16.09 -21.71 3.21
CA ALA A 8 14.65 -21.44 3.44
C ALA A 8 14.27 -19.94 3.42
N ASN A 9 15.21 -19.06 3.74
CA ASN A 9 15.03 -17.60 3.71
C ASN A 9 14.94 -17.01 2.29
N ARG A 10 15.40 -17.73 1.26
CA ARG A 10 15.29 -17.36 -0.16
C ARG A 10 14.08 -18.00 -0.86
N ALA A 11 13.39 -18.93 -0.18
CA ALA A 11 12.19 -19.54 -0.72
C ALA A 11 11.05 -18.51 -0.77
N ASN A 12 10.29 -18.49 -1.88
CA ASN A 12 9.13 -17.63 -2.02
C ASN A 12 8.07 -18.05 -0.99
N GLN A 13 7.92 -17.27 0.08
CA GLN A 13 6.95 -17.57 1.12
C GLN A 13 5.54 -17.31 0.58
N LYS A 14 4.60 -18.24 0.80
CA LYS A 14 3.21 -18.14 0.30
C LYS A 14 2.50 -16.82 0.67
N THR A 15 2.88 -16.25 1.80
CA THR A 15 2.35 -15.00 2.35
C THR A 15 3.04 -13.74 1.81
N THR A 16 4.06 -13.89 0.97
CA THR A 16 4.85 -12.78 0.44
C THR A 16 4.34 -12.33 -0.92
N VAL A 17 4.03 -11.04 -1.05
CA VAL A 17 3.55 -10.46 -2.30
C VAL A 17 4.67 -10.53 -3.35
N PRO A 18 4.46 -11.20 -4.50
CA PRO A 18 5.46 -11.25 -5.55
C PRO A 18 5.68 -9.87 -6.17
N THR A 19 6.93 -9.42 -6.28
CA THR A 19 7.30 -8.17 -6.99
C THR A 19 7.42 -8.36 -8.51
N THR A 20 6.48 -9.08 -9.12
CA THR A 20 6.43 -9.25 -10.58
C THR A 20 5.74 -8.05 -11.22
N ARG A 21 6.08 -7.73 -12.47
CA ARG A 21 5.45 -6.61 -13.22
C ARG A 21 3.93 -6.75 -13.32
N LEU A 22 3.43 -7.98 -13.43
CA LEU A 22 2.00 -8.27 -13.47
C LEU A 22 1.30 -7.84 -12.18
N VAL A 23 1.86 -8.21 -11.02
CA VAL A 23 1.30 -7.84 -9.71
C VAL A 23 1.37 -6.32 -9.51
N ILE A 24 2.50 -5.70 -9.87
CA ILE A 24 2.67 -4.24 -9.75
C ILE A 24 1.63 -3.50 -10.60
N ASN A 25 1.49 -3.87 -11.87
CA ASN A 25 0.51 -3.24 -12.77
C ASN A 25 -0.93 -3.50 -12.31
N GLY A 26 -1.22 -4.70 -11.80
CA GLY A 26 -2.52 -5.05 -11.24
C GLY A 26 -2.88 -4.20 -10.02
N VAL A 27 -1.96 -4.06 -9.06
CA VAL A 27 -2.15 -3.21 -7.88
C VAL A 27 -2.27 -1.74 -8.29
N HIS A 28 -1.45 -1.27 -9.23
CA HIS A 28 -1.54 0.11 -9.73
C HIS A 28 -2.91 0.41 -10.34
N GLY A 29 -3.43 -0.48 -11.20
CA GLY A 29 -4.76 -0.35 -11.78
C GLY A 29 -5.88 -0.36 -10.74
N PHE A 30 -5.77 -1.24 -9.73
CA PHE A 30 -6.70 -1.32 -8.62
C PHE A 30 -6.75 -0.02 -7.81
N VAL A 31 -5.59 0.50 -7.38
CA VAL A 31 -5.49 1.75 -6.61
C VAL A 31 -6.00 2.92 -7.43
N ARG A 32 -5.67 2.99 -8.73
CA ARG A 32 -6.15 4.07 -9.62
C ARG A 32 -7.67 4.05 -9.77
N ASN A 33 -8.29 2.88 -9.91
CA ASN A 33 -9.74 2.76 -10.00
C ASN A 33 -10.44 3.24 -8.72
N ARG A 34 -9.92 2.88 -7.54
CA ARG A 34 -10.46 3.38 -6.28
C ARG A 34 -10.28 4.89 -6.11
N HIS A 35 -9.15 5.43 -6.55
CA HIS A 35 -8.95 6.88 -6.55
C HIS A 35 -9.96 7.62 -7.44
N LEU A 36 -10.30 7.06 -8.62
CA LEU A 36 -11.36 7.61 -9.48
C LEU A 36 -12.73 7.62 -8.80
N LYS A 37 -13.03 6.61 -7.99
CA LYS A 37 -14.23 6.52 -7.15
C LYS A 37 -14.14 7.33 -5.86
N GLN A 38 -13.03 8.03 -5.62
CA GLN A 38 -12.74 8.76 -4.38
C GLN A 38 -12.78 7.86 -3.12
N GLU A 39 -12.56 6.56 -3.30
CA GLU A 39 -12.52 5.58 -2.21
C GLU A 39 -11.11 5.49 -1.61
N ARG A 40 -11.03 5.44 -0.28
CA ARG A 40 -9.77 5.20 0.41
C ARG A 40 -9.31 3.76 0.18
N THR A 41 -8.02 3.57 -0.09
CA THR A 41 -7.38 2.25 -0.21
C THR A 41 -6.62 1.93 1.07
N VAL A 42 -7.00 0.85 1.75
CA VAL A 42 -6.30 0.33 2.92
C VAL A 42 -5.54 -0.94 2.53
N GLU A 43 -4.49 -1.29 3.27
CA GLU A 43 -3.69 -2.51 3.02
C GLU A 43 -4.53 -3.79 2.96
N ILE A 44 -5.61 -3.86 3.76
CA ILE A 44 -6.53 -5.01 3.74
C ILE A 44 -7.31 -5.12 2.44
N ASP A 45 -7.62 -3.99 1.79
CA ASP A 45 -8.27 -3.98 0.47
C ASP A 45 -7.32 -4.52 -0.60
N VAL A 46 -6.04 -4.13 -0.52
CA VAL A 46 -4.99 -4.62 -1.41
C VAL A 46 -4.75 -6.11 -1.18
N LEU A 47 -4.74 -6.56 0.08
CA LEU A 47 -4.62 -7.99 0.41
C LEU A 47 -5.77 -8.80 -0.19
N ARG A 48 -7.03 -8.36 0.00
CA ARG A 48 -8.22 -8.98 -0.60
C ARG A 48 -8.16 -9.00 -2.13
N PHE A 49 -7.66 -7.94 -2.74
CA PHE A 49 -7.46 -7.89 -4.19
C PHE A 49 -6.42 -8.92 -4.65
N LEU A 50 -5.31 -9.06 -3.93
CA LEU A 50 -4.23 -9.99 -4.26
C LEU A 50 -4.67 -11.46 -4.07
N GLU A 51 -5.42 -11.74 -3.02
CA GLU A 51 -6.04 -13.04 -2.76
C GLU A 51 -7.07 -13.39 -3.84
N ALA A 52 -8.00 -12.47 -4.16
CA ALA A 52 -9.01 -12.69 -5.19
C ALA A 52 -8.43 -12.93 -6.59
N LYS A 53 -7.19 -12.47 -6.84
CA LYS A 53 -6.45 -12.72 -8.08
C LYS A 53 -5.53 -13.94 -8.01
N GLY A 54 -5.43 -14.61 -6.86
CA GLY A 54 -4.59 -15.78 -6.63
C GLY A 54 -3.09 -15.47 -6.55
N TYR A 55 -2.70 -14.21 -6.33
CA TYR A 55 -1.29 -13.84 -6.18
C TYR A 55 -0.73 -14.15 -4.79
N VAL A 56 -1.61 -14.24 -3.79
CA VAL A 56 -1.30 -14.53 -2.41
C VAL A 56 -2.29 -15.57 -1.91
N ASP A 57 -1.80 -16.64 -1.30
CA ASP A 57 -2.59 -17.71 -0.69
C ASP A 57 -2.59 -17.50 0.82
N VAL A 58 -3.62 -16.82 1.33
CA VAL A 58 -3.79 -16.48 2.74
C VAL A 58 -5.22 -16.79 3.13
N ASP A 59 -5.35 -17.57 4.20
CA ASP A 59 -6.63 -17.76 4.88
C ASP A 59 -7.03 -16.44 5.56
N MET A 60 -8.05 -15.77 5.01
CA MET A 60 -8.58 -14.51 5.51
C MET A 60 -9.46 -14.65 6.76
N ASP A 61 -9.79 -15.87 7.18
CA ASP A 61 -10.49 -16.14 8.44
C ASP A 61 -9.51 -16.33 9.60
N SER A 62 -8.26 -16.71 9.29
CA SER A 62 -7.20 -16.90 10.28
C SER A 62 -6.43 -15.61 10.58
N ARG A 63 -6.69 -15.03 11.76
CA ARG A 63 -5.99 -13.83 12.24
C ARG A 63 -4.46 -13.99 12.29
N SER A 64 -3.96 -15.20 12.53
CA SER A 64 -2.52 -15.49 12.58
C SER A 64 -1.88 -15.45 11.18
N ALA A 65 -2.62 -15.78 10.12
CA ALA A 65 -2.17 -15.72 8.73
C ALA A 65 -2.29 -14.30 8.13
N ILE A 66 -3.33 -13.55 8.51
CA ILE A 66 -3.56 -12.18 8.01
C ILE A 66 -2.45 -11.22 8.43
N LYS A 67 -2.02 -11.27 9.69
CA LYS A 67 -1.02 -10.32 10.22
C LYS A 67 0.31 -10.32 9.43
N PRO A 68 0.96 -11.46 9.16
CA PRO A 68 2.19 -11.49 8.35
C PRO A 68 1.93 -11.09 6.89
N ALA A 69 0.78 -11.46 6.32
CA ALA A 69 0.42 -11.07 4.95
C ALA A 69 0.25 -9.55 4.82
N LEU A 70 -0.43 -8.91 5.77
CA LEU A 70 -0.56 -7.45 5.84
C LEU A 70 0.80 -6.77 5.98
N ARG A 71 1.72 -7.32 6.77
CA ARG A 71 3.11 -6.81 6.84
C ARG A 71 3.83 -6.90 5.50
N SER A 72 3.57 -7.95 4.72
CA SER A 72 4.12 -8.08 3.38
C SER A 72 3.55 -7.05 2.42
N VAL A 73 2.22 -6.85 2.44
CA VAL A 73 1.53 -5.82 1.65
C VAL A 73 2.01 -4.43 2.02
N GLN A 74 2.16 -4.12 3.31
CA GLN A 74 2.73 -2.86 3.80
C GLN A 74 4.09 -2.57 3.17
N ARG A 75 5.03 -3.53 3.26
CA ARG A 75 6.37 -3.40 2.70
C ARG A 75 6.35 -3.24 1.19
N PHE A 76 5.44 -3.94 0.51
CA PHE A 76 5.24 -3.80 -0.93
C PHE A 76 4.78 -2.37 -1.28
N LEU A 77 3.76 -1.85 -0.57
CA LEU A 77 3.23 -0.51 -0.81
C LEU A 77 4.25 0.58 -0.50
N GLU A 78 5.05 0.42 0.56
CA GLU A 78 6.18 1.27 0.92
C GLU A 78 7.21 1.34 -0.21
N ARG A 79 7.68 0.18 -0.67
CA ARG A 79 8.68 0.07 -1.73
C ARG A 79 8.25 0.73 -3.04
N HIS A 80 6.95 0.69 -3.33
CA HIS A 80 6.39 1.24 -4.56
C HIS A 80 5.82 2.66 -4.42
N GLY A 81 6.03 3.32 -3.27
CA GLY A 81 5.66 4.72 -3.09
C GLY A 81 4.15 4.97 -2.97
N TYR A 82 3.35 3.96 -2.65
CA TYR A 82 1.90 4.10 -2.46
C TYR A 82 1.54 4.70 -1.10
N GLN A 83 2.49 4.81 -0.18
CA GLN A 83 2.23 5.46 1.10
C GLN A 83 1.89 6.93 0.89
N ARG A 84 0.73 7.32 1.42
CA ARG A 84 0.37 8.72 1.53
C ARG A 84 1.36 9.39 2.48
N GLY A 85 2.01 10.45 2.02
CA GLY A 85 2.89 11.26 2.88
C GLY A 85 2.17 11.67 4.17
N ARG A 86 2.90 11.65 5.29
CA ARG A 86 2.38 12.25 6.53
C ARG A 86 2.14 13.72 6.24
N ARG A 87 0.90 14.19 6.37
CA ARG A 87 0.63 15.63 6.39
C ARG A 87 1.47 16.19 7.54
N LYS A 88 2.35 17.14 7.24
CA LYS A 88 3.03 17.91 8.27
C LYS A 88 1.94 18.67 9.02
N SER A 89 1.51 18.14 10.17
CA SER A 89 0.68 18.86 11.11
C SER A 89 1.44 20.15 11.47
N GLY A 90 0.91 21.31 11.08
CA GLY A 90 1.52 22.61 11.39
C GLY A 90 2.20 23.35 10.23
N LEU A 91 2.06 22.90 8.97
CA LEU A 91 2.24 23.84 7.86
C LEU A 91 0.99 24.73 7.78
N THR A 92 0.91 25.71 8.68
CA THR A 92 0.17 26.93 8.39
C THR A 92 0.71 27.47 7.07
N TYR A 93 -0.18 27.91 6.17
CA TYR A 93 0.28 28.71 5.05
C TYR A 93 1.15 29.83 5.65
N HIS A 94 2.40 29.96 5.19
CA HIS A 94 3.16 31.18 5.39
C HIS A 94 2.50 32.25 4.50
N LEU A 95 1.27 32.65 4.85
CA LEU A 95 0.65 33.82 4.28
C LEU A 95 1.52 34.99 4.72
N SER A 96 1.95 35.81 3.76
CA SER A 96 2.48 37.12 4.10
C SER A 96 1.43 37.89 4.89
N GLU A 97 1.84 38.81 5.75
CA GLU A 97 0.93 39.62 6.57
C GLU A 97 -0.17 40.30 5.73
N LYS A 98 0.18 40.69 4.50
CA LYS A 98 -0.75 41.24 3.52
C LYS A 98 -1.91 40.28 3.18
N ASN A 99 -1.62 38.99 3.04
CA ASN A 99 -2.62 38.00 2.66
C ASN A 99 -3.50 37.56 3.85
N THR A 100 -2.96 37.55 5.07
CA THR A 100 -3.77 37.38 6.29
C THR A 100 -4.75 38.53 6.47
N LEU A 101 -4.27 39.78 6.34
CA LEU A 101 -5.14 40.96 6.40
C LEU A 101 -6.25 40.92 5.34
N ALA A 102 -5.90 40.57 4.10
CA ALA A 102 -6.86 40.48 3.01
C ALA A 102 -7.94 39.40 3.26
N ARG A 103 -7.57 38.27 3.87
CA ARG A 103 -8.52 37.22 4.28
C ARG A 103 -9.44 37.71 5.39
N ASP A 104 -8.88 38.33 6.43
CA ASP A 104 -9.65 38.76 7.60
C ASP A 104 -10.59 39.93 7.27
N THR A 105 -10.26 40.71 6.24
CA THR A 105 -11.07 41.83 5.73
C THR A 105 -12.11 41.37 4.69
N TYR A 106 -12.07 40.12 4.23
CA TYR A 106 -12.98 39.62 3.20
C TYR A 106 -14.37 39.32 3.82
N VAL A 107 -15.37 40.14 3.45
CA VAL A 107 -16.80 40.00 3.80
C VAL A 107 -17.51 39.15 2.76
#